data_AF-A0AA42WPY4-F1
#
_entry.id   AF-A0AA42WPY4-F1
#
_cell.length_a   1.000
_cell.length_b   1.000
_cell.length_c   1.000
_cell.angle_alpha   90.00
_cell.angle_beta   90.00
_cell.angle_gamma   90.00
#
_symmetry.space_group_name_H-M   'P 1'
#
loop_
_entity.id
_entity.type
_entity.pdbx_description
1 polymer ?
#
loop_
_entity_poly.entity_id
_entity_poly.type
_entity_poly.pdbx_seq_one_letter_code
_entity_poly.pdbx_strand_id
1 'polypeptide(L)' 'MSDSNDVKLRDLVRRLPDWMRKDLASSDAPRRERAEDALHAMLLPLMEAGAGAP' A
#
# COMPACT_ATOMS: atom_id res chain seq x y z
N MET A 1 -3.17 -0.56 -20.02
CA MET A 1 -3.20 0.23 -18.76
C MET A 1 -2.90 -0.64 -17.53
N SER A 2 -3.34 -1.91 -17.48
CA SER A 2 -3.09 -2.81 -16.34
C SER A 2 -1.61 -3.02 -15.96
N ASP A 3 -0.70 -3.11 -16.94
CA ASP A 3 0.73 -3.32 -16.67
C ASP A 3 1.37 -2.14 -15.92
N SER A 4 0.90 -0.91 -16.16
CA SER A 4 1.38 0.28 -15.45
C SER A 4 0.95 0.31 -13.99
N ASN A 5 -0.22 -0.24 -13.66
CA ASN A 5 -0.71 -0.31 -12.29
C ASN A 5 -0.02 -1.43 -11.50
N ASP A 6 0.28 -2.57 -12.13
CA ASP A 6 1.06 -3.65 -11.51
C ASP A 6 2.48 -3.19 -11.14
N VAL A 7 3.16 -2.47 -12.06
CA VAL A 7 4.49 -1.91 -11.80
C VAL A 7 4.46 -0.93 -10.62
N LYS A 8 3.49 0.01 -10.61
CA LYS A 8 3.32 0.97 -9.50
C LYS A 8 3.05 0.29 -8.16
N LEU A 9 2.22 -0.76 -8.15
CA LEU A 9 1.93 -1.52 -6.94
C LEU A 9 3.17 -2.26 -6.44
N ARG A 10 3.93 -2.92 -7.32
CA ARG A 10 5.18 -3.60 -6.95
C ARG A 10 6.21 -2.63 -6.39
N ASP A 11 6.33 -1.44 -6.96
CA ASP A 11 7.24 -0.41 -6.46
C ASP A 11 6.78 0.16 -5.11
N LEU A 12 5.47 0.31 -4.88
CA LEU A 12 4.94 0.67 -3.57
C LEU A 12 5.28 -0.41 -2.53
N VAL A 13 5.04 -1.69 -2.83
CA VAL A 13 5.35 -2.81 -1.93
C VAL A 13 6.85 -2.85 -1.58
N ARG A 14 7.72 -2.58 -2.56
CA ARG A 14 9.18 -2.48 -2.34
C ARG A 14 9.57 -1.33 -1.43
N ARG A 15 8.84 -0.22 -1.47
CA ARG A 15 9.07 1.00 -0.68
C ARG A 15 8.37 1.01 0.68
N LEU A 16 7.62 -0.03 1.03
CA LEU A 16 6.98 -0.13 2.35
C LEU A 16 8.04 -0.01 3.47
N PRO A 17 7.85 0.90 4.43
CA PRO A 17 8.66 0.98 5.64
C PRO A 17 8.76 -0.35 6.39
N ASP A 18 9.92 -0.61 6.99
CA ASP A 18 10.18 -1.84 7.76
C ASP A 18 9.22 -2.03 8.94
N TRP A 19 8.79 -0.94 9.59
CA TRP A 19 7.83 -1.01 10.69
C TRP A 19 6.48 -1.55 10.22
N MET A 20 6.03 -1.15 9.02
CA MET A 20 4.75 -1.57 8.48
C MET A 20 4.80 -3.03 8.04
N ARG A 21 5.92 -3.49 7.46
CA ARG A 21 6.11 -4.92 7.16
C ARG A 21 6.07 -5.80 8.41
N LYS A 22 6.69 -5.35 9.49
CA LYS A 22 6.68 -6.04 10.79
C LYS A 22 5.29 -6.05 11.42
N ASP A 23 4.58 -4.92 11.36
CA ASP A 23 3.25 -4.79 11.95
C ASP A 23 2.20 -5.57 11.14
N LEU A 24 2.28 -5.62 9.80
CA LEU A 24 1.45 -6.49 8.96
C LEU A 24 1.65 -7.99 9.27
N ALA A 25 2.89 -8.39 9.57
CA ALA A 25 3.22 -9.76 9.95
C ALA A 25 2.93 -10.08 11.43
N SER A 26 2.44 -9.12 12.21
CA SER A 26 2.22 -9.27 13.64
C SER A 26 0.97 -10.11 13.95
N SER A 27 1.03 -10.94 14.99
CA SER A 27 -0.17 -11.61 15.54
C SER A 27 -1.05 -10.65 16.35
N ASP A 28 -0.53 -9.49 16.75
CA ASP A 28 -1.23 -8.44 17.48
C ASP A 28 -2.21 -7.68 16.55
N ALA A 29 -3.51 -7.79 16.83
CA ALA A 29 -4.57 -7.24 15.97
C ALA A 29 -4.49 -5.70 15.85
N PRO A 30 -4.41 -4.93 16.95
CA PRO A 30 -4.17 -3.48 16.87
C PRO A 30 -2.97 -3.04 16.02
N ARG A 31 -1.88 -3.83 16.01
CA ARG A 31 -0.70 -3.50 15.18
C ARG A 31 -0.96 -3.74 13.71
N ARG A 32 -1.61 -4.86 13.37
CA ARG A 32 -1.99 -5.13 11.98
C ARG A 32 -2.94 -4.06 11.45
N GLU A 33 -3.96 -3.72 12.22
CA GLU A 33 -4.96 -2.71 11.83
C GLU A 33 -4.29 -1.36 11.50
N ARG A 34 -3.38 -0.90 12.37
CA ARG A 34 -2.57 0.30 12.10
C ARG A 34 -1.77 0.21 10.80
N ALA A 35 -1.21 -0.97 10.50
CA ALA A 35 -0.41 -1.17 9.30
C ALA A 35 -1.28 -1.26 8.03
N GLU A 36 -2.47 -1.86 8.14
CA GLU A 36 -3.48 -1.91 7.09
C GLU A 36 -4.01 -0.50 6.77
N ASP A 37 -4.29 0.33 7.78
CA ASP A 37 -4.70 1.73 7.61
C ASP A 37 -3.63 2.56 6.88
N ALA A 38 -2.38 2.42 7.29
CA ALA A 38 -1.27 3.10 6.64
C ALA A 38 -1.07 2.63 5.20
N LEU A 39 -1.19 1.33 4.95
CA LEU A 39 -1.13 0.77 3.59
C LEU A 39 -2.25 1.31 2.71
N HIS A 40 -3.47 1.38 3.24
CA HIS A 40 -4.63 1.94 2.54
C HIS A 40 -4.39 3.42 2.16
N ALA A 41 -3.89 4.24 3.09
CA ALA A 41 -3.55 5.63 2.82
C ALA A 41 -2.48 5.79 1.72
N MET A 42 -1.53 4.85 1.62
CA MET A 42 -0.51 4.85 0.57
C MET A 42 -1.04 4.36 -0.79
N LEU A 43 -2.08 3.52 -0.79
CA LEU A 43 -2.72 3.01 -2.01
C LEU A 43 -3.68 4.01 -2.65
N LEU A 44 -4.35 4.86 -1.85
CA LEU A 44 -5.32 5.86 -2.33
C LEU A 44 -4.78 6.72 -3.50
N PRO A 45 -3.58 7.34 -3.41
CA PRO A 45 -3.02 8.11 -4.52
C PRO A 45 -2.77 7.30 -5.80
N LEU A 46 -2.50 6.00 -5.69
CA LEU A 46 -2.32 5.13 -6.86
C LEU A 46 -3.65 4.80 -7.54
N MET A 47 -4.72 4.68 -6.76
CA MET A 47 -6.07 4.42 -7.27
C MET A 47 -6.66 5.67 -7.95
N GLU A 48 -6.48 6.84 -7.33
CA GLU A 48 -6.91 8.11 -7.90
C GLU A 48 -6.17 8.44 -9.21
N ALA A 49 -4.87 8.15 -9.28
CA ALA A 49 -4.07 8.30 -10.50
C ALA A 49 -4.47 7.34 -11.65
N GLY A 50 -5.20 6.26 -11.34
CA GLY A 50 -5.79 5.36 -12.34
C GLY A 50 -7.23 5.71 -12.70
N ALA A 51 -7.94 6.46 -11.86
CA ALA A 51 -9.35 6.81 -12.01
C ALA A 51 -9.59 8.13 -12.77
N GLY A 52 -8.56 8.96 -12.94
CA GLY A 52 -8.67 10.17 -13.75
C GLY A 52 -7.37 10.95 -13.83
N ALA A 53 -6.69 10.85 -14.96
CA ALA A 53 -6.05 12.02 -15.56
C ALA A 53 -6.91 12.38 -16.80
N PRO A 54 -7.24 13.68 -17.02
CA PRO A 54 -7.92 14.10 -18.25
C PRO A 54 -7.11 13.74 -19.51
#